data_AF-A0A3D6DET9-F1
#
_entry.id   AF-A0A3D6DET9-F1
#
_cell.length_a   1.000
_cell.length_b   1.000
_cell.length_c   1.000
_cell.angle_alpha   90.00
_cell.angle_beta   90.00
_cell.angle_gamma   90.00
#
_symmetry.space_group_name_H-M   'P 1'
#
loop_
_entity.id
_entity.type
_entity.pdbx_description
1 polymer ?
#
loop_
_entity_poly.entity_id
_entity_poly.type
_entity_poly.pdbx_seq_one_letter_code
_entity_poly.pdbx_strand_id
1 'polypeptide(L)'
;MNPAPEAKRPFLSGRQSPNLGGTAWVIVGFGALLFWAISQELYWVAALPVVLGIVGLALSRRDLLLLGLVATVPLSLNLEQLEIGGVGLYLPTEPILFGLLVLFLIDRLRGIGLDTELEHHPISRWLQVMFVWLLVTTLLSWDPLVSLKFTIARAWFVVGFFFLLAPILRERARQEHFVLLYVLPLLAVIIYTVVRHAGYGFEKQAGHWVMDPFFKDHTSYGAVLAMFWFPLLALLLKPNRQAIGKLGIALAFIVLTLGLILSFTRAAWVSVAAAAALGVLMRLGVKLRTLIVAA
;
A
#
# COMPACT_ATOMS: atom_id res chain seq x y z
N MET A 1 11.20 24.19 40.21
CA MET A 1 10.14 23.86 39.23
C MET A 1 10.80 23.50 37.93
N ASN A 2 10.80 22.21 37.56
CA ASN A 2 11.26 21.80 36.24
C ASN A 2 10.23 22.29 35.20
N PRO A 3 10.64 22.94 34.10
CA PRO A 3 9.68 23.31 33.07
C PRO A 3 9.07 22.03 32.48
N ALA A 4 7.76 22.05 32.29
CA ALA A 4 7.02 20.96 31.66
C ALA A 4 7.60 20.68 30.26
N PRO A 5 7.68 19.41 29.82
CA PRO A 5 8.17 19.10 28.49
C PRO A 5 7.27 19.76 27.44
N GLU A 6 7.88 20.56 26.57
CA GLU A 6 7.25 21.10 25.37
C GLU A 6 6.57 19.95 24.60
N ALA A 7 5.26 20.07 24.39
CA ALA A 7 4.51 19.14 23.57
C ALA A 7 5.06 19.20 22.14
N LYS A 8 5.89 18.21 21.78
CA LYS A 8 6.39 18.03 20.40
C LYS A 8 5.20 18.03 19.45
N ARG A 9 5.17 18.98 18.53
CA ARG A 9 4.10 19.11 17.52
C ARG A 9 3.95 17.76 16.80
N PRO A 10 2.73 17.19 16.70
CA PRO A 10 2.56 15.89 16.08
C PRO A 10 2.95 15.98 14.61
N PHE A 11 3.65 14.94 14.15
CA PHE A 11 4.18 14.67 12.81
C PHE A 11 3.19 14.92 11.65
N LEU A 12 1.89 15.08 11.94
CA LEU A 12 0.79 15.22 10.98
C LEU A 12 -0.07 16.49 11.17
N SER A 13 0.35 17.48 11.97
CA SER A 13 -0.44 18.70 12.21
C SER A 13 -0.19 19.81 11.19
N GLY A 14 -0.75 19.65 10.00
CA GLY A 14 -0.85 20.68 8.96
C GLY A 14 -2.29 21.01 8.60
N ARG A 15 -3.10 21.51 9.54
CA ARG A 15 -4.43 22.08 9.22
C ARG A 15 -4.29 23.56 8.87
N GLN A 16 -3.89 23.84 7.64
CA GLN A 16 -4.25 25.12 7.00
C GLN A 16 -5.49 24.88 6.15
N SER A 17 -6.52 25.70 6.33
CA SER A 17 -7.73 25.68 5.49
C SER A 17 -7.33 26.09 4.06
N PRO A 18 -7.63 25.29 3.03
CA PRO A 18 -7.27 25.65 1.67
C PRO A 18 -8.05 26.90 1.25
N ASN A 19 -7.35 27.87 0.65
CA ASN A 19 -7.96 29.02 0.03
C ASN A 19 -8.62 28.54 -1.29
N LEU A 20 -9.91 28.19 -1.22
CA LEU A 20 -10.66 27.44 -2.24
C LEU A 20 -10.48 27.98 -3.67
N GLY A 21 -10.44 29.31 -3.83
CA GLY A 21 -10.26 29.94 -5.14
C GLY A 21 -8.87 29.69 -5.74
N GLY A 22 -7.80 29.87 -4.96
CA GLY A 22 -6.43 29.66 -5.44
C GLY A 22 -6.14 28.20 -5.77
N THR A 23 -6.65 27.26 -4.96
CA THR A 23 -6.48 25.83 -5.22
C THR A 23 -7.21 25.35 -6.47
N ALA A 24 -8.39 25.90 -6.77
CA ALA A 24 -9.14 25.53 -7.96
C ALA A 24 -8.41 25.95 -9.25
N TRP A 25 -7.87 27.16 -9.30
CA TRP A 25 -7.08 27.64 -10.45
C TRP A 25 -5.81 26.83 -10.68
N VAL A 26 -5.14 26.41 -9.61
CA VAL A 26 -3.97 25.53 -9.72
C VAL A 26 -4.37 24.19 -10.33
N ILE A 27 -5.45 23.55 -9.85
CA ILE A 27 -5.92 22.26 -10.38
C ILE A 27 -6.31 22.38 -11.86
N VAL A 28 -7.06 23.42 -12.23
CA VAL A 28 -7.49 23.66 -13.61
C VAL A 28 -6.29 23.92 -14.52
N GLY A 29 -5.35 24.77 -14.10
CA GLY A 29 -4.13 25.04 -14.85
C GLY A 29 -3.28 23.79 -15.05
N PHE A 30 -3.19 22.95 -14.01
CA PHE A 30 -2.50 21.67 -14.09
C PHE A 30 -3.15 20.70 -15.06
N GLY A 31 -4.49 20.58 -15.00
CA GLY A 31 -5.27 19.74 -15.90
C GLY A 31 -5.16 20.21 -17.35
N ALA A 32 -5.19 21.53 -17.58
CA ALA A 32 -5.03 22.11 -18.91
C ALA A 32 -3.62 21.85 -19.48
N LEU A 33 -2.58 22.01 -18.68
CA LEU A 33 -1.19 21.72 -19.09
C LEU A 33 -1.00 20.24 -19.41
N LEU A 34 -1.55 19.34 -18.59
CA LEU A 34 -1.54 17.90 -18.85
C LEU A 34 -2.28 17.55 -20.14
N PHE A 35 -3.49 18.06 -20.31
CA PHE A 35 -4.29 17.83 -21.51
C PHE A 35 -3.57 18.32 -22.76
N TRP A 36 -3.04 19.54 -22.72
CA TRP A 36 -2.28 20.11 -23.83
C TRP A 36 -1.03 19.28 -24.15
N ALA A 37 -0.22 18.91 -23.15
CA ALA A 37 0.98 18.11 -23.35
C ALA A 37 0.67 16.74 -23.96
N ILE A 38 -0.39 16.07 -23.51
CA ILE A 38 -0.86 14.80 -24.07
C ILE A 38 -1.36 15.00 -25.51
N SER A 39 -2.10 16.08 -25.79
CA SER A 39 -2.62 16.37 -27.13
C SER A 39 -1.53 16.62 -28.17
N GLN A 40 -0.35 17.05 -27.71
CA GLN A 40 0.84 17.28 -28.54
C GLN A 40 1.82 16.10 -28.51
N GLU A 41 1.45 14.97 -27.91
CA GLU A 41 2.30 13.78 -27.73
C GLU A 41 3.62 14.07 -26.97
N LEU A 42 3.67 15.16 -26.21
CA LEU A 42 4.82 15.57 -25.40
C LEU A 42 4.76 14.91 -24.01
N TYR A 43 4.93 13.59 -23.97
CA TYR A 43 4.77 12.80 -22.73
C TYR A 43 5.74 13.19 -21.60
N TRP A 44 6.94 13.67 -21.92
CA TRP A 44 7.90 14.17 -20.94
C TRP A 44 7.43 15.48 -20.29
N VAL A 45 6.75 16.36 -21.05
CA VAL A 45 6.09 17.55 -20.50
C VAL A 45 4.91 17.15 -19.63
N ALA A 46 4.14 16.13 -20.06
CA ALA A 46 3.01 15.63 -19.28
C ALA A 46 3.43 15.00 -17.94
N ALA A 47 4.65 14.47 -17.84
CA ALA A 47 5.18 13.97 -16.57
C ALA A 47 5.48 15.08 -15.55
N LEU A 48 5.87 16.29 -16.02
CA LEU A 48 6.30 17.37 -15.15
C LEU A 48 5.23 17.83 -14.14
N PRO A 49 3.96 18.10 -14.56
CA PRO A 49 2.89 18.37 -13.60
C PRO A 49 2.78 17.22 -12.59
N VAL A 50 2.62 15.98 -13.03
CA VAL A 50 2.44 14.83 -12.11
C VAL A 50 3.54 14.78 -11.03
N VAL A 51 4.81 14.92 -11.43
CA VAL A 51 5.96 14.95 -10.52
C VAL A 51 5.87 16.12 -9.55
N LEU A 52 5.61 17.34 -10.03
CA LEU A 52 5.47 18.52 -9.18
C LEU A 52 4.31 18.39 -8.19
N GLY A 53 3.21 17.76 -8.59
CA GLY A 53 2.07 17.48 -7.72
C GLY A 53 2.43 16.50 -6.61
N ILE A 54 3.13 15.42 -6.95
CA ILE A 54 3.64 14.44 -5.98
C ILE A 54 4.62 15.10 -5.00
N VAL A 55 5.60 15.86 -5.48
CA VAL A 55 6.57 16.56 -4.64
C VAL A 55 5.86 17.58 -3.74
N GLY A 56 4.92 18.35 -4.30
CA GLY A 56 4.10 19.30 -3.55
C GLY A 56 3.33 18.62 -2.42
N LEU A 57 2.70 17.46 -2.67
CA LEU A 57 2.03 16.66 -1.65
C LEU A 57 3.01 16.05 -0.63
N ALA A 58 4.19 15.60 -1.06
CA ALA A 58 5.21 15.05 -0.17
C ALA A 58 5.72 16.07 0.85
N LEU A 59 5.80 17.34 0.44
CA LEU A 59 6.24 18.44 1.30
C LEU A 59 5.11 19.03 2.15
N SER A 60 3.88 19.08 1.63
CA SER A 60 2.75 19.74 2.31
C SER A 60 1.82 18.80 3.06
N ARG A 61 1.46 17.65 2.47
CA ARG A 61 0.39 16.74 2.91
C ARG A 61 0.75 15.28 2.67
N ARG A 62 1.73 14.80 3.45
CA ARG A 62 2.20 13.40 3.41
C ARG A 62 1.10 12.37 3.71
N ASP A 63 0.11 12.76 4.50
CA ASP A 63 -1.09 11.96 4.79
C ASP A 63 -1.85 11.61 3.51
N LEU A 64 -2.11 12.63 2.67
CA LEU A 64 -2.80 12.45 1.39
C LEU A 64 -1.93 11.70 0.39
N LEU A 65 -0.63 11.97 0.35
CA LEU A 65 0.30 11.25 -0.52
C LEU A 65 0.34 9.75 -0.19
N LEU A 66 0.40 9.37 1.08
CA LEU A 66 0.40 7.98 1.52
C LEU A 66 -0.93 7.28 1.21
N LEU A 67 -2.06 7.95 1.40
CA LEU A 67 -3.37 7.40 1.02
C LEU A 67 -3.49 7.25 -0.50
N GLY A 68 -3.06 8.25 -1.27
CA GLY A 68 -2.98 8.16 -2.72
C GLY A 68 -2.08 7.02 -3.20
N LEU A 69 -0.91 6.86 -2.54
CA LEU A 69 -0.01 5.74 -2.79
C LEU A 69 -0.72 4.40 -2.60
N VAL A 70 -1.42 4.20 -1.47
CA VAL A 70 -2.20 2.98 -1.19
C VAL A 70 -3.22 2.69 -2.30
N ALA A 71 -3.92 3.72 -2.78
CA ALA A 71 -4.86 3.56 -3.90
C ALA A 71 -4.18 3.16 -5.20
N THR A 72 -2.94 3.61 -5.44
CA THR A 72 -2.20 3.25 -6.65
C THR A 72 -1.51 1.90 -6.58
N VAL A 73 -1.39 1.25 -5.41
CA VAL A 73 -0.68 -0.04 -5.27
C VAL A 73 -1.24 -1.13 -6.19
N PRO A 74 -2.55 -1.42 -6.23
CA PRO A 74 -3.08 -2.47 -7.11
C PRO A 74 -2.90 -2.14 -8.60
N LEU A 75 -2.77 -0.86 -8.94
CA LEU A 75 -2.60 -0.37 -10.31
C LEU A 75 -1.13 -0.14 -10.67
N SER A 76 -0.20 -0.50 -9.78
CA SER A 76 1.21 -0.27 -10.03
C SER A 76 1.73 -1.16 -11.15
N LEU A 77 2.59 -0.60 -11.98
CA LEU A 77 3.15 -1.27 -13.15
C LEU A 77 4.63 -1.51 -12.96
N ASN A 78 5.08 -2.72 -13.28
CA ASN A 78 6.48 -3.06 -13.23
C ASN A 78 7.18 -2.60 -14.52
N LEU A 79 8.23 -1.78 -14.39
CA LEU A 79 8.95 -1.24 -15.54
C LEU A 79 9.75 -2.30 -16.32
N GLU A 80 10.22 -3.36 -15.66
CA GLU A 80 10.90 -4.49 -16.32
C GLU A 80 9.92 -5.23 -17.25
N GLN A 81 8.68 -5.45 -16.82
CA GLN A 81 7.65 -6.09 -17.66
C GLN A 81 7.23 -5.23 -18.86
N LEU A 82 7.38 -3.91 -18.75
CA LEU A 82 7.11 -2.98 -19.85
C LEU A 82 8.33 -2.80 -20.78
N GLU A 83 9.44 -3.50 -20.52
CA GLU A 83 10.73 -3.33 -21.23
C GLU A 83 11.26 -1.88 -21.17
N ILE A 84 10.83 -1.10 -20.17
CA ILE A 84 11.20 0.29 -20.02
C ILE A 84 12.45 0.40 -19.14
N GLY A 85 13.58 0.70 -19.76
CA GLY A 85 14.82 1.10 -19.08
C GLY A 85 15.56 0.00 -18.31
N GLY A 86 15.10 -1.25 -18.34
CA GLY A 86 15.75 -2.38 -17.65
C GLY A 86 15.77 -2.24 -16.12
N VAL A 87 14.87 -1.43 -15.57
CA VAL A 87 14.80 -1.13 -14.14
C VAL A 87 13.64 -1.90 -13.51
N GLY A 88 13.92 -2.78 -12.55
CA GLY A 88 12.91 -3.55 -11.82
C GLY A 88 12.17 -2.76 -10.74
N LEU A 89 11.66 -1.57 -11.06
CA LEU A 89 10.87 -0.73 -10.14
C LEU A 89 9.39 -0.72 -10.51
N TYR A 90 8.53 -0.53 -9.50
CA TYR A 90 7.09 -0.34 -9.70
C TYR A 90 6.69 1.15 -9.71
N LEU A 91 6.02 1.60 -10.77
CA LEU A 91 5.46 2.95 -10.87
C LEU A 91 3.96 2.97 -10.51
N PRO A 92 3.46 4.04 -9.85
CA PRO A 92 4.22 5.19 -9.31
C PRO A 92 4.76 4.94 -7.89
N THR A 93 4.55 3.76 -7.33
CA THR A 93 4.64 3.49 -5.88
C THR A 93 6.06 3.59 -5.33
N GLU A 94 7.03 2.89 -5.93
CA GLU A 94 8.38 2.80 -5.36
C GLU A 94 9.15 4.12 -5.37
N PRO A 95 9.11 4.95 -6.43
CA PRO A 95 9.72 6.28 -6.39
C PRO A 95 9.12 7.18 -5.30
N ILE A 96 7.80 7.10 -5.08
CA ILE A 96 7.13 7.87 -4.01
C ILE A 96 7.62 7.38 -2.64
N LEU A 97 7.68 6.07 -2.42
CA LEU A 97 8.20 5.49 -1.17
C LEU A 97 9.65 5.89 -0.91
N PHE A 98 10.48 5.88 -1.95
CA PHE A 98 11.87 6.33 -1.83
C PHE A 98 11.96 7.82 -1.47
N GLY A 99 11.18 8.68 -2.13
CA GLY A 99 11.10 10.10 -1.78
C GLY A 99 10.66 10.32 -0.32
N LEU A 100 9.67 9.54 0.14
CA LEU A 100 9.22 9.57 1.54
C LEU A 100 10.30 9.07 2.51
N LEU A 101 11.10 8.07 2.14
CA LEU A 101 12.25 7.64 2.93
C LEU A 101 13.27 8.78 3.09
N VAL A 102 13.61 9.48 1.99
CA VAL A 102 14.54 10.61 2.03
C VAL A 102 14.01 11.72 2.96
N LEU A 103 12.75 12.10 2.81
CA LEU A 103 12.11 13.11 3.68
C LEU A 103 12.10 12.67 5.14
N PHE A 104 11.79 11.40 5.41
CA PHE A 104 11.83 10.83 6.75
C PHE A 104 13.24 10.90 7.36
N LEU A 105 14.28 10.57 6.61
CA LEU A 105 15.67 10.66 7.08
C LEU A 105 16.07 12.11 7.37
N ILE A 106 15.71 13.06 6.48
CA ILE A 106 15.94 14.50 6.70
C ILE A 106 15.27 14.97 8.00
N ASP A 107 14.04 14.56 8.23
CA ASP A 107 13.31 14.91 9.45
C ASP A 107 14.00 14.35 10.69
N ARG A 108 14.46 13.10 10.65
CA ARG A 108 15.23 12.49 11.75
C ARG A 108 16.53 13.22 12.02
N LEU A 109 17.26 13.63 10.97
CA LEU A 109 18.48 14.44 11.10
C LEU A 109 18.22 15.84 11.69
N ARG A 110 17.04 16.41 11.42
CA ARG A 110 16.58 17.68 12.03
C ARG A 110 16.10 17.53 13.48
N GLY A 111 16.12 16.33 14.04
CA GLY A 111 15.64 16.04 15.38
C GLY A 111 14.10 15.96 15.49
N ILE A 112 13.39 15.88 14.36
CA ILE A 112 11.95 15.62 14.37
C ILE A 112 11.74 14.17 14.79
N GLY A 113 11.16 13.99 15.97
CA GLY A 113 10.92 12.67 16.56
C GLY A 113 9.81 11.91 15.86
N LEU A 114 9.82 10.58 16.02
CA LEU A 114 8.69 9.74 15.69
C LEU A 114 7.65 9.75 16.81
N ASP A 115 6.50 9.15 16.52
CA ASP A 115 5.57 8.74 17.56
C ASP A 115 6.30 7.80 18.55
N THR A 116 6.41 8.22 19.81
CA THR A 116 7.17 7.52 20.84
C THR A 116 6.62 6.13 21.14
N GLU A 117 5.31 5.93 21.04
CA GLU A 117 4.68 4.62 21.25
C GLU A 117 5.07 3.66 20.14
N LEU A 118 5.10 4.15 18.90
CA LEU A 118 5.54 3.34 17.76
C LEU A 118 7.04 3.05 17.84
N GLU A 119 7.89 4.02 18.17
CA GLU A 119 9.34 3.85 18.26
C GLU A 119 9.76 2.81 19.31
N HIS A 120 9.05 2.76 20.45
CA HIS A 120 9.33 1.81 21.53
C HIS A 120 8.61 0.47 21.38
N HIS A 121 7.77 0.30 20.36
CA HIS A 121 7.02 -0.93 20.14
C HIS A 121 7.97 -2.13 19.89
N PRO A 122 7.69 -3.34 20.42
CA PRO A 122 8.57 -4.50 20.22
C PRO A 122 8.86 -4.82 18.75
N ILE A 123 7.87 -4.64 17.86
CA ILE A 123 8.04 -4.83 16.42
C ILE A 123 9.07 -3.83 15.85
N SER A 124 9.05 -2.58 16.29
CA SER A 124 10.01 -1.55 15.85
C SER A 124 11.44 -1.91 16.23
N ARG A 125 11.64 -2.50 17.42
CA ARG A 125 12.95 -2.99 17.85
C ARG A 125 13.42 -4.16 17.00
N TRP A 126 12.53 -5.10 16.68
CA TRP A 126 12.85 -6.20 15.77
C TRP A 126 13.19 -5.71 14.36
N LEU A 127 12.49 -4.69 13.85
CA LEU A 127 12.82 -4.05 12.58
C LEU A 127 14.19 -3.38 12.63
N GLN A 128 14.54 -2.70 13.72
CA GLN A 128 15.87 -2.11 13.90
C GLN A 128 16.96 -3.19 13.91
N VAL A 129 16.76 -4.29 14.65
CA VAL A 129 17.68 -5.44 14.66
C VAL A 129 17.82 -6.04 13.26
N MET A 130 16.71 -6.21 12.53
CA MET A 130 16.72 -6.67 11.14
C MET A 130 17.56 -5.74 10.26
N PHE A 131 17.43 -4.41 10.38
CA PHE A 131 18.23 -3.48 9.59
C PHE A 131 19.71 -3.47 9.98
N VAL A 132 20.04 -3.57 11.27
CA VAL A 132 21.44 -3.74 11.71
C VAL A 132 22.04 -5.00 11.09
N TRP A 133 21.31 -6.11 11.14
CA TRP A 133 21.75 -7.36 10.52
C TRP A 133 21.88 -7.24 9.00
N LEU A 134 20.93 -6.61 8.33
CA LEU A 134 20.98 -6.35 6.88
C LEU A 134 22.18 -5.50 6.49
N LEU A 135 22.56 -4.51 7.30
CA LEU A 135 23.76 -3.71 7.04
C LEU A 135 25.02 -4.55 7.18
N VAL A 136 25.12 -5.38 8.22
CA VAL A 136 26.26 -6.31 8.40
C VAL A 136 26.37 -7.26 7.19
N THR A 137 25.28 -7.89 6.79
CA THR A 137 25.31 -8.83 5.63
C THR A 137 25.54 -8.11 4.31
N THR A 138 25.09 -6.85 4.17
CA THR A 138 25.39 -6.01 2.98
C THR A 138 26.88 -5.72 2.87
N LEU A 139 27.56 -5.43 3.99
CA LEU A 139 28.99 -5.13 3.99
C LEU A 139 29.86 -6.36 3.74
N LEU A 140 29.37 -7.55 4.12
CA LEU A 140 30.07 -8.82 3.96
C LEU A 140 29.69 -9.57 2.67
N SER A 141 28.81 -9.02 1.84
CA SER A 141 28.34 -9.72 0.65
C SER A 141 29.36 -9.68 -0.48
N TRP A 142 29.26 -10.67 -1.37
CA TRP A 142 30.09 -10.75 -2.58
C TRP A 142 29.86 -9.56 -3.53
N ASP A 143 28.62 -9.07 -3.60
CA ASP A 143 28.26 -7.86 -4.34
C ASP A 143 27.59 -6.84 -3.38
N PRO A 144 28.41 -5.97 -2.75
CA PRO A 144 27.92 -4.98 -1.80
C PRO A 144 26.98 -3.96 -2.43
N LEU A 145 27.15 -3.65 -3.72
CA LEU A 145 26.33 -2.65 -4.40
C LEU A 145 24.89 -3.18 -4.61
N VAL A 146 24.74 -4.41 -5.07
CA VAL A 146 23.42 -5.05 -5.21
C VAL A 146 22.76 -5.22 -3.84
N SER A 147 23.54 -5.63 -2.84
CA SER A 147 23.04 -5.81 -1.48
C SER A 147 22.61 -4.50 -0.84
N LEU A 148 23.32 -3.39 -1.11
CA LEU A 148 22.95 -2.06 -0.66
C LEU A 148 21.64 -1.58 -1.29
N LYS A 149 21.46 -1.81 -2.60
CA LYS A 149 20.18 -1.51 -3.28
C LYS A 149 19.01 -2.27 -2.62
N PHE A 150 19.21 -3.56 -2.29
CA PHE A 150 18.22 -4.35 -1.57
C PHE A 150 17.90 -3.79 -0.17
N THR A 151 18.92 -3.40 0.60
CA THR A 151 18.74 -2.82 1.93
C THR A 151 17.98 -1.49 1.89
N ILE A 152 18.30 -0.62 0.92
CA ILE A 152 17.58 0.64 0.69
C ILE A 152 16.13 0.36 0.26
N ALA A 153 15.91 -0.60 -0.64
CA ALA A 153 14.57 -1.00 -1.06
C ALA A 153 13.73 -1.48 0.12
N ARG A 154 14.32 -2.31 0.99
CA ARG A 154 13.67 -2.76 2.22
C ARG A 154 13.33 -1.58 3.15
N ALA A 155 14.20 -0.58 3.23
CA ALA A 155 14.02 0.59 4.08
C ALA A 155 12.82 1.44 3.66
N TRP A 156 12.65 1.75 2.36
CA TRP A 156 11.52 2.59 1.94
C TRP A 156 10.16 1.94 2.17
N PHE A 157 10.07 0.60 2.07
CA PHE A 157 8.84 -0.13 2.36
C PHE A 157 8.51 -0.11 3.86
N VAL A 158 9.50 -0.39 4.72
CA VAL A 158 9.28 -0.37 6.18
C VAL A 158 8.98 1.04 6.66
N VAL A 159 9.73 2.05 6.21
CA VAL A 159 9.47 3.44 6.59
C VAL A 159 8.10 3.89 6.09
N GLY A 160 7.77 3.68 4.81
CA GLY A 160 6.50 4.07 4.23
C GLY A 160 5.29 3.42 4.90
N PHE A 161 5.27 2.09 4.99
CA PHE A 161 4.08 1.36 5.43
C PHE A 161 4.00 1.12 6.94
N PHE A 162 5.13 1.09 7.65
CA PHE A 162 5.11 0.90 9.10
C PHE A 162 5.25 2.23 9.83
N PHE A 163 6.35 2.96 9.64
CA PHE A 163 6.61 4.17 10.43
C PHE A 163 5.73 5.37 10.04
N LEU A 164 5.40 5.52 8.76
CA LEU A 164 4.60 6.65 8.28
C LEU A 164 3.10 6.36 8.22
N LEU A 165 2.71 5.18 7.75
CA LEU A 165 1.28 4.83 7.58
C LEU A 165 0.61 4.36 8.88
N ALA A 166 1.29 3.65 9.78
CA ALA A 166 0.66 3.14 11.00
C ALA A 166 0.06 4.25 11.90
N PRO A 167 0.71 5.41 12.12
CA PRO A 167 0.10 6.53 12.85
C PRO A 167 -1.20 7.03 12.21
N ILE A 168 -1.31 7.01 10.88
CA ILE A 168 -2.52 7.41 10.14
C ILE A 168 -3.65 6.41 10.41
N LEU A 169 -3.36 5.12 10.59
CA LEU A 169 -4.36 4.06 10.75
C LEU A 169 -4.75 3.77 12.21
N ARG A 170 -4.33 4.60 13.18
CA ARG A 170 -4.75 4.45 14.59
C ARG A 170 -6.24 4.63 14.79
N GLU A 171 -6.86 5.54 14.03
CA GLU A 171 -8.30 5.78 14.10
C GLU A 171 -9.07 4.68 13.33
N ARG A 172 -10.03 4.04 13.99
CA ARG A 172 -10.85 2.96 13.40
C ARG A 172 -11.54 3.37 12.08
N ALA A 173 -12.01 4.61 12.00
CA ALA A 173 -12.60 5.13 10.77
C ALA A 173 -11.60 5.12 9.60
N ARG A 174 -10.33 5.46 9.85
CA ARG A 174 -9.29 5.46 8.82
C ARG A 174 -8.88 4.04 8.38
N GLN A 175 -9.01 3.05 9.26
CA GLN A 175 -8.81 1.64 8.89
C GLN A 175 -9.87 1.17 7.88
N GLU A 176 -11.13 1.55 8.08
CA GLU A 176 -12.21 1.23 7.14
C GLU A 176 -11.99 1.92 5.79
N HIS A 177 -11.62 3.20 5.81
CA HIS A 177 -11.27 3.93 4.59
C HIS A 177 -10.07 3.31 3.87
N PHE A 178 -9.04 2.88 4.60
CA PHE A 178 -7.86 2.22 4.01
C PHE A 178 -8.25 0.94 3.24
N VAL A 179 -9.07 0.08 3.84
CA VAL A 179 -9.52 -1.15 3.17
C VAL A 179 -10.31 -0.82 1.91
N LEU A 180 -11.24 0.13 1.96
CA LEU A 180 -12.02 0.53 0.80
C LEU A 180 -11.16 1.19 -0.29
N LEU A 181 -10.20 2.03 0.11
CA LEU A 181 -9.30 2.75 -0.78
C LEU A 181 -8.37 1.80 -1.55
N TYR A 182 -7.95 0.69 -0.93
CA TYR A 182 -7.18 -0.34 -1.60
C TYR A 182 -8.08 -1.27 -2.45
N VAL A 183 -9.23 -1.68 -1.91
CA VAL A 183 -10.13 -2.64 -2.59
C VAL A 183 -10.71 -2.03 -3.86
N LEU A 184 -11.08 -0.75 -3.89
CA LEU A 184 -11.67 -0.12 -5.07
C LEU A 184 -10.83 -0.27 -6.36
N PRO A 185 -9.55 0.15 -6.41
CA PRO A 185 -8.68 -0.08 -7.56
C PRO A 185 -8.39 -1.56 -7.81
N LEU A 186 -8.29 -2.37 -6.74
CA LEU A 186 -8.14 -3.82 -6.87
C LEU A 186 -9.33 -4.45 -7.61
N LEU A 187 -10.57 -4.00 -7.37
CA LEU A 187 -11.75 -4.48 -8.10
C LEU A 187 -11.63 -4.22 -9.61
N ALA A 188 -11.09 -3.07 -10.01
CA ALA A 188 -10.85 -2.78 -11.43
C ALA A 188 -9.87 -3.80 -12.05
N VAL A 189 -8.79 -4.13 -11.33
CA VAL A 189 -7.83 -5.16 -11.76
C VAL A 189 -8.47 -6.54 -11.83
N ILE A 190 -9.31 -6.90 -10.85
CA ILE A 190 -10.04 -8.18 -10.87
C ILE A 190 -10.97 -8.25 -12.07
N ILE A 191 -11.76 -7.21 -12.32
CA ILE A 191 -12.68 -7.17 -13.47
C ILE A 191 -11.90 -7.30 -14.78
N TYR A 192 -10.80 -6.54 -14.94
CA TYR A 192 -9.90 -6.66 -16.09
C TYR A 192 -9.40 -8.11 -16.26
N THR A 193 -8.91 -8.71 -15.17
CA THR A 193 -8.38 -10.07 -15.16
C THR A 193 -9.43 -11.09 -15.55
N VAL A 194 -10.64 -11.00 -14.98
CA VAL A 194 -11.75 -11.92 -15.25
C VAL A 194 -12.25 -11.80 -16.68
N VAL A 195 -12.40 -10.57 -17.20
CA VAL A 195 -12.81 -10.34 -18.60
C VAL A 195 -11.77 -10.92 -19.56
N ARG A 196 -10.47 -10.70 -19.30
CA ARG A 196 -9.41 -11.29 -20.12
C ARG A 196 -9.42 -12.81 -20.02
N HIS A 197 -9.58 -13.37 -18.82
CA HIS A 197 -9.63 -14.81 -18.58
C HIS A 197 -10.82 -15.49 -19.30
N ALA A 198 -11.96 -14.80 -19.37
CA ALA A 198 -13.12 -15.25 -20.14
C ALA A 198 -12.80 -15.37 -21.64
N GLY A 199 -11.97 -14.47 -22.19
CA GLY A 199 -11.47 -14.56 -23.56
C GLY A 199 -10.62 -15.81 -23.84
N TYR A 200 -10.10 -16.45 -22.80
CA TYR A 200 -9.37 -17.72 -22.85
C TYR A 200 -10.19 -18.88 -22.26
N GLY A 201 -11.52 -18.78 -22.24
CA GLY A 201 -12.40 -19.87 -21.80
C GLY A 201 -12.24 -20.27 -20.32
N PHE A 202 -11.73 -19.37 -19.47
CA PHE A 202 -11.40 -19.65 -18.06
C PHE A 202 -10.40 -20.80 -17.85
N GLU A 203 -9.53 -21.04 -18.83
CA GLU A 203 -8.51 -22.07 -18.73
C GLU A 203 -7.53 -21.80 -17.58
N LYS A 204 -7.16 -22.86 -16.87
CA LYS A 204 -6.22 -22.77 -15.74
C LYS A 204 -4.87 -22.17 -16.16
N GLN A 205 -4.39 -22.54 -17.36
CA GLN A 205 -3.11 -22.05 -17.86
C GLN A 205 -3.13 -20.55 -18.12
N ALA A 206 -4.24 -20.03 -18.67
CA ALA A 206 -4.44 -18.59 -18.84
C ALA A 206 -4.46 -17.87 -17.48
N GLY A 207 -5.08 -18.48 -16.47
CA GLY A 207 -5.14 -17.97 -15.09
C GLY A 207 -3.78 -17.60 -14.48
N HIS A 208 -2.68 -18.17 -14.97
CA HIS A 208 -1.33 -17.89 -14.46
C HIS A 208 -0.76 -16.51 -14.84
N TRP A 209 -1.30 -15.84 -15.87
CA TRP A 209 -0.73 -14.61 -16.43
C TRP A 209 -1.76 -13.54 -16.83
N VAL A 210 -3.06 -13.85 -16.86
CA VAL A 210 -4.13 -12.92 -17.30
C VAL A 210 -4.23 -11.61 -16.51
N MET A 211 -3.67 -11.55 -15.30
CA MET A 211 -3.63 -10.35 -14.45
C MET A 211 -2.52 -9.35 -14.82
N ASP A 212 -1.63 -9.70 -15.76
CA ASP A 212 -0.64 -8.80 -16.35
C ASP A 212 -1.35 -7.63 -17.09
N PRO A 213 -0.88 -6.37 -16.99
CA PRO A 213 0.42 -5.93 -16.46
C PRO A 213 0.42 -5.50 -14.97
N PHE A 214 -0.71 -5.63 -14.27
CA PHE A 214 -0.84 -5.15 -12.89
C PHE A 214 -0.21 -6.09 -11.87
N PHE A 215 -0.25 -7.39 -12.13
CA PHE A 215 0.37 -8.41 -11.31
C PHE A 215 1.26 -9.31 -12.17
N LYS A 216 2.49 -9.55 -11.70
CA LYS A 216 3.48 -10.36 -12.41
C LYS A 216 3.06 -11.81 -12.55
N ASP A 217 2.42 -12.35 -11.52
CA ASP A 217 2.01 -13.76 -11.48
C ASP A 217 0.73 -13.96 -10.64
N HIS A 218 0.02 -15.06 -10.92
CA HIS A 218 -1.20 -15.41 -10.19
C HIS A 218 -1.00 -15.58 -8.67
N THR A 219 0.20 -15.92 -8.19
CA THR A 219 0.48 -16.15 -6.77
C THR A 219 0.43 -14.85 -5.99
N SER A 220 1.12 -13.81 -6.47
CA SER A 220 1.10 -12.48 -5.85
C SER A 220 -0.29 -11.86 -5.89
N TYR A 221 -0.99 -12.00 -7.03
CA TYR A 221 -2.40 -11.61 -7.17
C TYR A 221 -3.30 -12.33 -6.15
N GLY A 222 -3.26 -13.67 -6.12
CA GLY A 222 -4.07 -14.49 -5.21
C GLY A 222 -3.76 -14.21 -3.73
N ALA A 223 -2.50 -13.94 -3.39
CA ALA A 223 -2.10 -13.56 -2.03
C ALA A 223 -2.74 -12.24 -1.58
N VAL A 224 -2.77 -11.22 -2.46
CA VAL A 224 -3.43 -9.94 -2.17
C VAL A 224 -4.94 -10.13 -2.00
N LEU A 225 -5.60 -10.91 -2.87
CA LEU A 225 -7.02 -11.21 -2.73
C LEU A 225 -7.34 -11.90 -1.40
N ALA A 226 -6.55 -12.90 -1.02
CA ALA A 226 -6.67 -13.59 0.26
C ALA A 226 -6.48 -12.64 1.46
N MET A 227 -5.50 -11.73 1.38
CA MET A 227 -5.21 -10.76 2.44
C MET A 227 -6.39 -9.82 2.71
N PHE A 228 -7.12 -9.40 1.67
CA PHE A 228 -8.27 -8.50 1.81
C PHE A 228 -9.62 -9.21 2.00
N TRP A 229 -9.67 -10.55 1.90
CA TRP A 229 -10.91 -11.32 2.02
C TRP A 229 -11.60 -11.12 3.38
N PHE A 230 -10.90 -11.35 4.50
CA PHE A 230 -11.46 -11.16 5.85
C PHE A 230 -11.70 -9.69 6.22
N PRO A 231 -10.79 -8.73 5.94
CA PRO A 231 -11.08 -7.31 6.14
C PRO A 231 -12.37 -6.87 5.44
N LEU A 232 -12.57 -7.27 4.18
CA LEU A 232 -13.77 -6.92 3.43
C LEU A 232 -15.02 -7.63 3.96
N LEU A 233 -14.90 -8.90 4.37
CA LEU A 233 -15.99 -9.62 5.05
C LEU A 233 -16.38 -8.93 6.37
N ALA A 234 -15.41 -8.48 7.16
CA ALA A 234 -15.67 -7.76 8.41
C ALA A 234 -16.40 -6.44 8.15
N LEU A 235 -16.06 -5.73 7.06
CA LEU A 235 -16.79 -4.55 6.61
C LEU A 235 -18.23 -4.87 6.17
N LEU A 236 -18.45 -6.01 5.52
CA LEU A 236 -19.77 -6.47 5.07
C LEU A 236 -20.68 -6.84 6.25
N LEU A 237 -20.11 -7.49 7.27
CA LEU A 237 -20.83 -7.95 8.48
C LEU A 237 -21.04 -6.85 9.52
N LYS A 238 -20.44 -5.66 9.34
CA LYS A 238 -20.58 -4.54 10.28
C LYS A 238 -22.05 -4.08 10.38
N PRO A 239 -22.65 -4.00 11.58
CA PRO A 239 -24.02 -3.53 11.75
C PRO A 239 -24.14 -2.02 11.49
N ASN A 240 -25.37 -1.54 11.29
CA ASN A 240 -25.73 -0.11 11.16
C ASN A 240 -25.08 0.62 9.98
N ARG A 241 -24.82 -0.08 8.86
CA ARG A 241 -24.42 0.56 7.59
C ARG A 241 -25.64 0.84 6.70
N GLN A 242 -25.58 1.94 5.96
CA GLN A 242 -26.59 2.30 4.96
C GLN A 242 -26.71 1.19 3.89
N ALA A 243 -27.93 0.92 3.44
CA ALA A 243 -28.23 -0.18 2.53
C ALA A 243 -27.40 -0.12 1.23
N ILE A 244 -27.26 1.07 0.63
CA ILE A 244 -26.47 1.27 -0.61
C ILE A 244 -24.99 0.94 -0.37
N GLY A 245 -24.40 1.45 0.72
CA GLY A 245 -23.01 1.15 1.06
C GLY A 245 -22.79 -0.35 1.34
N LYS A 246 -23.75 -1.01 1.98
CA LYS A 246 -23.71 -2.45 2.23
C LYS A 246 -23.80 -3.26 0.93
N LEU A 247 -24.65 -2.83 -0.01
CA LEU A 247 -24.75 -3.44 -1.34
C LEU A 247 -23.44 -3.31 -2.12
N GLY A 248 -22.81 -2.13 -2.12
CA GLY A 248 -21.52 -1.91 -2.79
C GLY A 248 -20.41 -2.81 -2.23
N ILE A 249 -20.35 -2.96 -0.90
CA ILE A 249 -19.39 -3.87 -0.25
C ILE A 249 -19.71 -5.34 -0.54
N ALA A 250 -20.99 -5.71 -0.60
CA ALA A 250 -21.40 -7.08 -0.96
C ALA A 250 -20.97 -7.43 -2.39
N LEU A 251 -21.18 -6.51 -3.35
CA LEU A 251 -20.73 -6.67 -4.72
C LEU A 251 -19.21 -6.76 -4.80
N ALA A 252 -18.49 -5.87 -4.10
CA ALA A 252 -17.03 -5.92 -4.01
C ALA A 252 -16.54 -7.27 -3.45
N PHE A 253 -17.21 -7.80 -2.43
CA PHE A 253 -16.86 -9.09 -1.83
C PHE A 253 -17.10 -10.26 -2.78
N ILE A 254 -18.19 -10.23 -3.55
CA ILE A 254 -18.47 -11.23 -4.59
C ILE A 254 -17.39 -11.18 -5.67
N VAL A 255 -17.09 -10.00 -6.21
CA VAL A 255 -16.04 -9.82 -7.23
C VAL A 255 -14.68 -10.27 -6.70
N LEU A 256 -14.32 -9.91 -5.48
CA LEU A 256 -13.08 -10.35 -4.83
C LEU A 256 -13.02 -11.87 -4.68
N THR A 257 -14.11 -12.50 -4.26
CA THR A 257 -14.18 -13.96 -4.11
C THR A 257 -14.10 -14.67 -5.46
N LEU A 258 -14.75 -14.15 -6.50
CA LEU A 258 -14.65 -14.66 -7.86
C LEU A 258 -13.21 -14.57 -8.38
N GLY A 259 -12.56 -13.41 -8.21
CA GLY A 259 -11.14 -13.24 -8.55
C GLY A 259 -10.24 -14.25 -7.81
N LEU A 260 -10.52 -14.51 -6.53
CA LEU A 260 -9.76 -15.47 -5.73
C LEU A 260 -9.93 -16.90 -6.25
N ILE A 261 -11.16 -17.30 -6.60
CA ILE A 261 -11.44 -18.60 -7.21
C ILE A 261 -10.70 -18.76 -8.53
N LEU A 262 -10.84 -17.78 -9.42
CA LEU A 262 -10.26 -17.82 -10.77
C LEU A 262 -8.73 -17.62 -10.77
N SER A 263 -8.14 -17.17 -9.66
CA SER A 263 -6.68 -17.09 -9.51
C SER A 263 -5.99 -18.47 -9.51
N PHE A 264 -6.73 -19.56 -9.26
CA PHE A 264 -6.23 -20.94 -9.15
C PHE A 264 -5.01 -21.12 -8.21
N THR A 265 -4.82 -20.21 -7.26
CA THR A 265 -3.66 -20.22 -6.36
C THR A 265 -3.93 -21.09 -5.13
N ARG A 266 -3.31 -22.27 -5.07
CA ARG A 266 -3.43 -23.20 -3.93
C ARG A 266 -3.06 -22.54 -2.60
N ALA A 267 -1.96 -21.80 -2.58
CA ALA A 267 -1.49 -21.12 -1.37
C ALA A 267 -2.53 -20.11 -0.83
N ALA A 268 -3.18 -19.35 -1.71
CA ALA A 268 -4.18 -18.36 -1.32
C ALA A 268 -5.39 -19.01 -0.63
N TRP A 269 -5.90 -20.11 -1.17
CA TRP A 269 -6.99 -20.88 -0.54
C TRP A 269 -6.60 -21.47 0.80
N VAL A 270 -5.38 -22.03 0.90
CA VAL A 270 -4.85 -22.54 2.16
C VAL A 270 -4.73 -21.42 3.19
N SER A 271 -4.27 -20.22 2.80
CA SER A 271 -4.19 -19.06 3.68
C SER A 271 -5.56 -18.61 4.18
N VAL A 272 -6.58 -18.55 3.31
CA VAL A 272 -7.95 -18.20 3.71
C VAL A 272 -8.53 -19.25 4.66
N ALA A 273 -8.35 -20.54 4.37
CA ALA A 273 -8.80 -21.62 5.23
C ALA A 273 -8.11 -21.61 6.61
N ALA A 274 -6.79 -21.41 6.63
CA ALA A 274 -6.02 -21.28 7.88
C ALA A 274 -6.47 -20.08 8.70
N ALA A 275 -6.68 -18.92 8.07
CA ALA A 275 -7.18 -17.73 8.74
C ALA A 275 -8.63 -17.91 9.25
N ALA A 276 -9.49 -18.63 8.51
CA ALA A 276 -10.83 -19.00 8.97
C ALA A 276 -10.76 -19.89 10.21
N ALA A 277 -9.95 -20.95 10.18
CA ALA A 277 -9.77 -21.88 11.29
C ALA A 277 -9.24 -21.17 12.53
N LEU A 278 -8.23 -20.32 12.38
CA LEU A 278 -7.71 -19.50 13.47
C LEU A 278 -8.79 -18.56 14.02
N GLY A 279 -9.56 -17.91 13.16
CA GLY A 279 -10.66 -17.04 13.56
C GLY A 279 -11.76 -17.78 14.35
N VAL A 280 -12.08 -19.03 13.98
CA VAL A 280 -13.01 -19.89 14.73
C VAL A 280 -12.43 -20.25 16.09
N LEU A 281 -11.17 -20.70 16.15
CA LEU A 281 -10.49 -21.02 17.41
C LEU A 281 -10.46 -19.83 18.37
N MET A 282 -10.17 -18.63 17.85
CA MET A 282 -10.20 -17.39 18.63
C MET A 282 -11.61 -17.07 19.16
N ARG A 283 -12.66 -17.29 18.37
CA ARG A 283 -14.06 -17.11 18.82
C ARG A 283 -14.48 -18.13 19.89
N LEU A 284 -13.94 -19.34 19.85
CA LEU A 284 -14.14 -20.36 20.87
C LEU A 284 -13.35 -20.09 22.17
N GLY A 285 -12.59 -19.00 22.24
CA GLY A 285 -11.82 -18.62 23.42
C GLY A 285 -10.51 -19.39 23.59
N VAL A 286 -10.07 -20.14 22.58
CA VAL A 286 -8.78 -20.83 22.61
C VAL A 286 -7.67 -19.79 22.56
N LYS A 287 -6.90 -19.66 23.65
CA LYS A 287 -5.80 -18.71 23.74
C LYS A 287 -4.66 -19.20 22.86
N LEU A 288 -4.02 -18.32 22.10
CA LEU A 288 -2.88 -18.70 21.24
C LEU A 288 -1.77 -19.46 22.02
N ARG A 289 -1.60 -19.12 23.31
CA ARG A 289 -0.68 -19.81 24.22
C ARG A 289 -0.97 -21.31 24.38
N THR A 290 -2.24 -21.72 24.39
CA THR A 290 -2.59 -23.15 24.53
C THR A 290 -2.30 -23.93 23.24
N LEU A 291 -2.31 -23.28 22.08
CA LEU A 291 -1.96 -23.91 20.80
C LEU A 291 -0.45 -24.10 20.64
N ILE A 292 0.36 -23.11 21.06
CA ILE A 292 1.82 -23.18 20.98
C ILE A 292 2.40 -24.20 21.96
N VAL A 293 1.75 -24.42 23.11
CA VAL A 293 2.20 -25.41 24.11
C VAL A 293 1.80 -26.85 23.73
N ALA A 294 0.79 -27.02 22.88
CA ALA A 294 0.29 -28.33 22.45
C ALA A 294 0.92 -28.83 21.13
N ALA A 295 1.67 -27.99 20.42
CA ALA A 295 2.41 -28.31 19.19
C ALA A 295 3.89 -28.58 19.51
#